data_AF-A0A960EG27-F1
#
_entry.id   AF-A0A960EG27-F1
#
_cell.length_a   1.000
_cell.length_b   1.000
_cell.length_c   1.000
_cell.angle_alpha   90.00
_cell.angle_beta   90.00
_cell.angle_gamma   90.00
#
_symmetry.space_group_name_H-M   'P 1'
#
loop_
_entity.id
_entity.type
_entity.pdbx_description
1 polymer ?
#
loop_
_entity_poly.entity_id
_entity_poly.type
_entity_poly.pdbx_seq_one_letter_code
_entity_poly.pdbx_strand_id
1 'polypeptide(L)' 'MHSTSAPGIREVASARHRREQELPVADKPNILIIWGDDIGISNLSCYSDGLMGYRTPNIDRIADEGVRFTDYYGEQ' A
#
# COMPACT_ATOMS: atom_id res chain seq x y z
N MET A 1 -56.56 0.92 26.99
CA MET A 1 -55.99 2.03 26.22
C MET A 1 -54.77 2.58 26.95
N HIS A 2 -53.57 2.15 26.60
CA HIS A 2 -52.39 3.02 26.55
C HIS A 2 -51.33 2.34 25.69
N SER A 3 -51.00 3.04 24.62
CA SER A 3 -50.00 2.74 23.62
C SER A 3 -48.66 3.22 24.16
N THR A 4 -47.63 2.36 24.11
CA THR A 4 -46.24 2.81 24.19
C THR A 4 -45.48 2.15 23.04
N SER A 5 -44.92 3.03 22.22
CA SER A 5 -44.31 2.82 20.92
C SER A 5 -43.12 1.86 20.94
N ALA A 6 -43.05 1.01 19.92
CA ALA A 6 -41.91 0.15 19.63
C ALA A 6 -40.62 1.00 19.36
N PRO A 7 -39.44 0.54 19.79
CA PRO A 7 -38.18 1.19 19.44
C PRO A 7 -37.94 1.14 17.93
N GLY A 8 -37.56 2.29 17.37
CA GLY A 8 -37.45 2.56 15.95
C GLY A 8 -36.32 1.79 15.26
N ILE A 9 -36.61 1.45 14.01
CA ILE A 9 -35.71 0.85 13.02
C ILE A 9 -34.68 1.92 12.63
N ARG A 10 -33.45 1.88 13.19
CA ARG A 10 -32.27 2.62 12.66
C ARG A 10 -30.98 2.30 13.45
N GLU A 11 -30.49 1.06 13.37
CA GLU A 11 -29.04 0.80 13.46
C GLU A 11 -28.70 -0.60 12.93
N VAL A 12 -28.70 -0.74 11.61
CA VAL A 12 -28.09 -1.89 10.93
C VAL A 12 -27.33 -1.35 9.74
N ALA A 13 -26.16 -0.75 10.01
CA ALA A 13 -25.15 -0.46 9.00
C ALA A 13 -23.84 -1.08 9.49
N SER A 14 -23.64 -2.31 9.02
CA SER A 14 -22.49 -3.20 9.15
C SER A 14 -21.23 -2.62 9.82
N ALA A 15 -20.88 -3.20 10.95
CA ALA A 15 -19.49 -3.34 11.38
C ALA A 15 -18.69 -4.02 10.24
N ARG A 16 -18.13 -3.21 9.34
CA ARG A 16 -17.15 -3.68 8.37
C ARG A 16 -15.88 -3.99 9.13
N HIS A 17 -15.74 -5.26 9.51
CA HIS A 17 -14.53 -6.07 9.65
C HIS A 17 -13.19 -5.36 9.38
N ARG A 18 -12.84 -4.35 10.16
CA ARG A 18 -11.43 -4.06 10.43
C ARG A 18 -11.19 -4.62 11.82
N ARG A 19 -10.83 -5.91 11.88
CA ARG A 19 -10.03 -6.38 13.02
C ARG A 19 -8.80 -5.48 13.01
N GLU A 20 -8.71 -4.59 13.99
CA GLU A 20 -7.43 -4.12 14.46
C GLU A 20 -6.69 -5.39 14.91
N GLN A 21 -5.97 -6.01 13.97
CA GLN A 21 -4.98 -6.99 14.36
C GLN A 21 -3.94 -6.18 15.10
N GLU A 22 -3.88 -6.35 16.42
CA GLU A 22 -2.68 -6.09 17.19
C GLU A 22 -1.57 -6.87 16.50
N LEU A 23 -0.84 -6.21 15.60
CA LEU A 23 0.33 -6.78 14.98
C LEU A 23 1.29 -7.05 16.13
N PRO A 24 1.69 -8.31 16.35
CA PRO A 24 2.72 -8.60 17.33
C PRO A 24 3.92 -7.69 17.04
N VAL A 25 4.56 -7.13 18.08
CA VAL A 25 5.89 -6.53 17.92
C VAL A 25 6.76 -7.66 17.38
N ALA A 26 6.98 -7.65 16.08
CA ALA A 26 7.63 -8.75 15.40
C ALA A 26 9.12 -8.57 15.61
N ASP A 27 9.68 -9.29 16.61
CA ASP A 27 11.13 -9.40 16.80
C ASP A 27 11.84 -9.86 15.51
N LYS A 28 11.09 -10.53 14.63
CA LYS A 28 11.52 -10.91 13.29
C LYS A 28 10.91 -9.98 12.24
N PRO A 29 11.71 -9.34 11.38
CA PRO A 29 11.19 -8.52 10.31
C PRO A 29 10.40 -9.35 9.30
N ASN A 30 9.31 -8.78 8.80
CA ASN A 30 8.61 -9.31 7.63
C ASN A 30 9.31 -8.80 6.37
N ILE A 31 9.60 -9.69 5.43
CA ILE A 31 10.25 -9.35 4.16
C ILE A 31 9.22 -9.49 3.05
N LEU A 32 8.95 -8.40 2.32
CA LEU A 32 8.10 -8.38 1.13
C LEU A 32 8.97 -8.12 -0.09
N ILE A 33 8.84 -8.96 -1.11
CA ILE A 33 9.50 -8.79 -2.41
C ILE A 33 8.42 -8.48 -3.43
N ILE A 34 8.58 -7.38 -4.17
CA ILE A 34 7.74 -6.98 -5.30
C ILE A 34 8.63 -7.01 -6.53
N TRP A 35 8.20 -7.72 -7.57
CA TRP A 35 8.96 -7.86 -8.82
C TRP A 35 8.06 -7.48 -10.00
N GLY A 36 8.54 -6.56 -10.84
CA GLY A 36 7.87 -6.17 -12.07
C GLY A 36 8.36 -6.98 -13.26
N ASP A 37 7.45 -7.32 -14.18
CA ASP A 37 7.77 -7.91 -15.48
C ASP A 37 7.89 -6.81 -16.54
N ASP A 38 8.83 -6.94 -17.48
CA ASP A 38 9.09 -5.97 -18.55
C ASP A 38 9.22 -4.49 -18.08
N ILE A 39 9.83 -4.26 -16.91
CA ILE A 39 10.09 -2.91 -16.38
C ILE A 39 11.53 -2.49 -16.69
N GLY A 40 11.69 -1.48 -17.55
CA GLY A 40 12.96 -0.80 -17.79
C GLY A 40 13.25 0.32 -16.78
N ILE A 41 14.52 0.73 -16.68
CA ILE A 41 14.98 1.78 -15.75
C ILE A 41 14.17 3.07 -15.90
N SER A 42 13.94 3.52 -17.14
CA SER A 42 13.22 4.77 -17.39
C SER A 42 11.74 4.71 -16.99
N ASN A 43 11.17 3.52 -16.79
CA ASN A 43 9.76 3.38 -16.42
C ASN A 43 9.45 3.82 -14.98
N LEU A 44 10.46 3.96 -14.12
CA LEU A 44 10.27 4.45 -12.75
C LEU A 44 10.80 5.89 -12.67
N SER A 45 9.98 6.83 -12.20
CA SER A 45 10.38 8.24 -12.21
C SER A 45 11.51 8.56 -11.23
N CYS A 46 11.80 7.69 -10.27
CA CYS A 46 12.99 7.81 -9.43
C CYS A 46 14.31 7.58 -10.20
N TYR A 47 14.30 6.95 -11.38
CA TYR A 47 15.50 6.79 -12.20
C TYR A 47 15.55 7.71 -13.43
N SER A 48 14.41 8.32 -13.79
CA SER A 48 14.31 9.19 -14.96
C SER A 48 13.95 10.64 -14.63
N ASP A 49 13.76 10.97 -13.35
CA ASP A 49 13.28 12.27 -12.87
C ASP A 49 12.00 12.76 -13.55
N GLY A 50 11.14 11.82 -13.96
CA GLY A 50 9.88 12.10 -14.65
C GLY A 50 10.03 12.43 -16.14
N LEU A 51 11.20 12.18 -16.75
CA LEU A 51 11.47 12.41 -18.18
C LEU A 51 10.43 11.75 -19.09
N MET A 52 9.84 10.62 -18.67
CA MET A 52 8.82 9.92 -19.44
C MET A 52 7.43 10.60 -19.41
N GLY A 53 7.30 11.76 -18.76
CA GLY A 53 6.06 12.55 -18.69
C GLY A 53 5.07 12.10 -17.61
N TYR A 54 5.44 11.11 -16.80
CA TYR A 54 4.64 10.63 -15.67
C TYR A 54 5.49 10.46 -14.41
N ARG A 55 4.80 10.26 -13.28
CA ARG A 55 5.41 9.98 -11.97
C ARG A 55 4.87 8.68 -11.38
N THR A 56 5.71 8.01 -10.62
CA THR A 56 5.41 6.80 -9.84
C THR A 56 5.47 7.11 -8.34
N PRO A 57 4.59 7.97 -7.80
CA PRO A 57 4.80 8.60 -6.50
C PRO A 57 4.94 7.61 -5.33
N ASN A 58 4.27 6.45 -5.40
CA ASN A 58 4.41 5.42 -4.38
C ASN A 58 5.77 4.71 -4.42
N ILE A 59 6.35 4.53 -5.61
CA ILE A 59 7.67 3.90 -5.80
C ILE A 59 8.77 4.94 -5.54
N ASP A 60 8.58 6.19 -6.00
CA ASP A 60 9.45 7.32 -5.70
C ASP A 60 9.65 7.46 -4.18
N ARG A 61 8.55 7.45 -3.41
CA ARG A 61 8.60 7.52 -1.94
C ARG A 61 9.41 6.37 -1.31
N ILE A 62 9.27 5.14 -1.82
CA ILE A 62 10.05 3.99 -1.31
C ILE A 62 11.55 4.19 -1.59
N ALA A 63 11.90 4.75 -2.74
CA ALA A 63 13.28 5.06 -3.09
C ALA A 63 13.85 6.21 -2.23
N ASP A 64 13.06 7.23 -1.94
CA ASP A 64 13.47 8.40 -1.14
C ASP A 64 13.57 8.08 0.36
N GLU A 65 12.68 7.24 0.90
CA GLU A 65 12.69 6.81 2.31
C GLU A 65 13.64 5.63 2.57
N GLY A 66 14.12 4.99 1.52
CA GLY A 66 14.91 3.77 1.59
C GLY A 66 16.27 3.89 0.92
N VAL A 67 16.66 2.83 0.21
CA VAL A 67 17.89 2.78 -0.57
C VAL A 67 17.53 2.51 -2.03
N ARG A 68 18.05 3.34 -2.93
CA ARG A 68 17.92 3.19 -4.38
C ARG A 68 19.25 2.72 -4.96
N PHE A 69 19.26 1.58 -5.63
CA PHE A 69 20.43 1.09 -6.35
C PHE A 69 20.48 1.71 -7.74
N THR A 70 21.61 2.31 -8.11
CA THR A 70 21.80 2.92 -9.45
C THR A 70 22.23 1.91 -10.50
N ASP A 71 22.77 0.78 -10.06
CA ASP A 71 23.36 -0.25 -10.91
C ASP A 71 22.84 -1.62 -10.49
N TYR A 72 22.26 -2.34 -11.45
CA TYR A 72 21.80 -3.72 -11.30
C TYR A 72 22.09 -4.46 -12.60
N TYR A 73 22.87 -5.54 -12.50
CA TYR A 73 23.25 -6.38 -13.63
C TYR A 73 22.53 -7.72 -13.50
N GLY A 74 21.75 -8.07 -14.52
CA GLY A 74 21.14 -9.39 -14.65
C GLY A 74 21.83 -10.15 -15.77
N GLU A 75 22.08 -11.43 -15.53
CA GLU A 75 22.38 -12.37 -16.61
C GLU A 75 21.06 -12.72 -17.33
N GLN A 76 21.09 -12.77 -18.67
CA GLN A 76 19.93 -13.12 -19.51
C GLN A 76 20.00 -14.57 -19.98
#